data_AF-A0A4P9YPG9-F1
#
_entry.id   AF-A0A4P9YPG9-F1
#
_cell.length_a   1.000
_cell.length_b   1.000
_cell.length_c   1.000
_cell.angle_alpha   90.00
_cell.angle_beta   90.00
_cell.angle_gamma   90.00
#
_symmetry.space_group_name_H-M   'P 1'
#
loop_
_entity.id
_entity.type
_entity.pdbx_description
1 polymer ?
#
loop_
_entity_poly.entity_id
_entity_poly.type
_entity_poly.pdbx_seq_one_letter_code
_entity_poly.pdbx_strand_id
1 'polypeptide(L)'
;MRHSFLLLVFLLFENYICYSCDTNLCKLPACQCASSSPPNNMNPNDVPQFIVLTFDDAVSQYILEAGANKVLLAHADRNGCPIPATFYVSLQYTDFYLLQVLKQQGHEIAIHTVDHVGNPGSEEILQCREAINKWTGGSIKNEELVGFRAPFLQLNANTASVLQNNGFLYDSSVSTDPDNNNLYPYTLDNGYAQTTCDNEICKGIGKFPGLWHVPMWSIHSTSNIELTSMDYVDQDMYGSFMKTFYEKYNGNRSPMGIFLHPAWLIASDDNVNALNKFIETVLQMKDVYFVTNKQLVEYMKNPVPAANVASQLKGDGVCINGRRFPSAVSNEVCDGADNDRNGLIDENGIRSCVYPSFTIRTCLPTCPSGVPVLNNVFPQATGNIQTTVSTSGLNLIANPVSGSNAKTPGTNLTFSIENPGSRASQSSTSDSSFLQYRTGKI
;
A
#
# COMPACT_ATOMS: atom_id res chain seq x y z
N MET A 1 10.25 58.80 -36.70
CA MET A 1 10.76 58.50 -35.34
C MET A 1 9.83 59.21 -34.36
N ARG A 2 9.08 58.59 -33.45
CA ARG A 2 9.16 57.29 -32.76
C ARG A 2 7.72 56.78 -32.59
N HIS A 3 7.47 55.52 -32.92
CA HIS A 3 6.24 54.83 -32.52
C HIS A 3 6.48 54.25 -31.12
N SER A 4 5.76 54.73 -30.12
CA SER A 4 5.75 54.13 -28.78
C SER A 4 4.88 52.88 -28.82
N PHE A 5 5.51 51.71 -28.77
CA PHE A 5 4.87 50.45 -28.47
C PHE A 5 4.38 50.49 -27.02
N LEU A 6 3.07 50.48 -26.81
CA LEU A 6 2.48 50.17 -25.52
C LEU A 6 2.57 48.64 -25.34
N LEU A 7 3.53 48.18 -24.56
CA LEU A 7 3.62 46.78 -24.15
C LEU A 7 2.54 46.54 -23.09
N LEU A 8 1.43 45.93 -23.47
CA LEU A 8 0.41 45.49 -22.53
C LEU A 8 0.95 44.24 -21.82
N VAL A 9 1.52 44.42 -20.64
CA VAL A 9 1.86 43.30 -19.75
C VAL A 9 0.55 42.80 -19.14
N PHE A 10 -0.02 41.75 -19.73
CA PHE A 10 -1.04 40.95 -19.06
C PHE A 10 -0.38 40.25 -17.87
N LEU A 11 -0.51 40.84 -16.68
CA LEU A 11 -0.33 40.11 -15.43
C LEU A 11 -1.46 39.07 -15.37
N LEU A 12 -1.17 37.84 -15.78
CA LEU A 12 -1.98 36.68 -15.44
C LEU A 12 -1.88 36.53 -13.92
N PHE A 13 -2.82 37.09 -13.19
CA PHE A 13 -3.06 36.68 -11.81
C PHE A 13 -3.49 35.21 -11.88
N GLU A 14 -2.61 34.29 -11.48
CA GLU A 14 -3.04 32.93 -11.16
C GLU A 14 -4.05 33.05 -10.02
N ASN A 15 -5.34 32.90 -10.34
CA ASN A 15 -6.40 32.85 -9.34
C ASN A 15 -6.30 31.50 -8.62
N TYR A 16 -5.55 31.45 -7.52
CA TYR A 16 -5.58 30.32 -6.60
C TYR A 16 -6.98 30.25 -5.97
N ILE A 17 -7.70 29.16 -6.22
CA ILE A 17 -8.96 28.88 -5.52
C ILE A 17 -8.59 28.25 -4.19
N CYS A 18 -8.75 29.00 -3.10
CA CYS A 18 -8.57 28.48 -1.76
C CYS A 18 -9.65 27.42 -1.46
N TYR A 19 -9.25 26.31 -0.82
CA TYR A 19 -10.17 25.25 -0.42
C TYR A 19 -11.32 25.81 0.44
N SER A 20 -12.55 25.41 0.11
CA SER A 20 -13.75 25.81 0.85
C SER A 20 -14.74 24.67 0.89
N CYS A 21 -15.24 24.35 2.09
CA CYS A 21 -16.17 23.27 2.32
C CYS A 21 -17.25 23.70 3.33
N ASP A 22 -18.52 23.58 2.95
CA ASP A 22 -19.63 23.79 3.87
C ASP A 22 -19.88 22.53 4.69
N THR A 23 -19.48 22.58 5.95
CA THR A 23 -19.66 21.47 6.90
C THR A 23 -21.12 21.14 7.21
N ASN A 24 -22.09 22.00 6.86
CA ASN A 24 -23.52 21.68 6.98
C ASN A 24 -24.02 20.79 5.85
N LEU A 25 -23.42 20.89 4.65
CA LEU A 25 -23.77 20.09 3.48
C LEU A 25 -22.93 18.81 3.39
N CYS A 26 -21.65 18.91 3.70
CA CYS A 26 -20.72 17.79 3.65
C CYS A 26 -20.77 16.98 4.96
N LYS A 27 -21.49 15.85 4.94
CA LYS A 27 -21.74 15.00 6.12
C LYS A 27 -21.38 13.55 5.86
N LEU A 28 -20.81 12.89 6.88
CA LEU A 28 -20.54 11.46 6.89
C LEU A 28 -21.84 10.65 6.74
N PRO A 29 -21.77 9.43 6.15
CA PRO A 29 -20.58 8.77 5.62
C PRO A 29 -20.22 9.20 4.18
N ALA A 30 -21.04 10.03 3.53
CA ALA A 30 -20.91 10.35 2.11
C ALA A 30 -19.85 11.41 1.81
N CYS A 31 -19.67 12.38 2.71
CA CYS A 31 -18.76 13.50 2.52
C CYS A 31 -18.07 13.88 3.83
N GLN A 32 -16.78 14.19 3.75
CA GLN A 32 -15.99 14.72 4.87
C GLN A 32 -15.14 15.88 4.39
N CYS A 33 -15.27 17.06 5.01
CA CYS A 33 -14.39 18.19 4.72
C CYS A 33 -12.96 17.91 5.21
N ALA A 34 -11.96 18.44 4.51
CA ALA A 34 -10.59 18.48 4.99
C ALA A 34 -10.54 19.24 6.31
N SER A 35 -10.00 18.60 7.34
CA SER A 35 -9.91 19.16 8.69
C SER A 35 -8.81 18.50 9.50
N SER A 36 -8.19 19.27 10.37
CA SER A 36 -7.33 18.79 11.45
C SER A 36 -8.12 18.52 12.74
N SER A 37 -9.42 18.78 12.77
CA SER A 37 -10.27 18.42 13.91
C SER A 37 -10.53 16.91 13.90
N PRO A 38 -10.47 16.24 15.06
CA PRO A 38 -10.86 14.84 15.17
C PRO A 38 -12.25 14.56 14.59
N PRO A 39 -12.45 13.40 13.97
CA PRO A 39 -13.75 13.02 13.43
C PRO A 39 -14.82 12.99 14.53
N ASN A 40 -16.07 13.31 14.17
CA ASN A 40 -17.20 13.44 15.10
C ASN A 40 -16.97 14.42 16.27
N ASN A 41 -16.04 15.38 16.15
CA ASN A 41 -15.64 16.31 17.22
C ASN A 41 -15.21 15.58 18.51
N MET A 42 -14.64 14.38 18.36
CA MET A 42 -14.17 13.57 19.47
C MET A 42 -13.04 14.29 20.22
N ASN A 43 -12.95 14.10 21.54
CA ASN A 43 -11.75 14.50 22.27
C ASN A 43 -10.56 13.69 21.73
N PRO A 44 -9.41 14.31 21.37
CA PRO A 44 -8.25 13.57 20.87
C PRO A 44 -7.90 12.33 21.72
N ASN A 45 -8.02 12.40 23.05
CA ASN A 45 -7.71 11.26 23.93
C ASN A 45 -8.62 10.04 23.74
N ASP A 46 -9.80 10.21 23.15
CA ASP A 46 -10.72 9.12 22.84
C ASP A 46 -10.50 8.56 21.42
N VAL A 47 -9.68 9.22 20.60
CA VAL A 47 -9.43 8.83 19.20
C VAL A 47 -8.35 7.75 19.14
N PRO A 48 -8.60 6.62 18.43
CA PRO A 48 -7.54 5.65 18.17
C PRO A 48 -6.42 6.29 17.35
N GLN A 49 -5.17 6.06 17.74
CA GLN A 49 -4.05 6.44 16.90
C GLN A 49 -3.86 5.38 15.83
N PHE A 50 -4.14 5.75 14.58
CA PHE A 50 -3.88 4.89 13.45
C PHE A 50 -2.47 5.09 12.89
N ILE A 51 -1.86 3.98 12.49
CA ILE A 51 -0.63 3.94 11.71
C ILE A 51 -0.93 3.13 10.45
N VAL A 52 -0.61 3.69 9.29
CA VAL A 52 -0.71 2.98 7.99
C VAL A 52 0.69 2.70 7.47
N LEU A 53 0.97 1.44 7.21
CA LEU A 53 2.21 0.99 6.58
C LEU A 53 1.92 0.58 5.14
N THR A 54 2.66 1.13 4.19
CA THR A 54 2.44 0.82 2.77
C THR A 54 3.72 0.42 2.06
N PHE A 55 3.56 -0.44 1.05
CA PHE A 55 4.62 -0.85 0.15
C PHE A 55 4.19 -0.60 -1.29
N ASP A 56 5.00 0.12 -2.04
CA ASP A 56 4.75 0.39 -3.46
C ASP A 56 5.55 -0.58 -4.35
N ASP A 57 5.18 -0.63 -5.62
CA ASP A 57 5.79 -1.41 -6.71
C ASP A 57 5.47 -2.91 -6.75
N ALA A 58 6.22 -3.59 -7.62
CA ALA A 58 6.05 -4.99 -7.97
C ALA A 58 6.23 -5.92 -6.77
N VAL A 59 5.31 -6.87 -6.63
CA VAL A 59 5.39 -7.90 -5.60
C VAL A 59 6.08 -9.12 -6.17
N SER A 60 7.28 -9.43 -5.69
CA SER A 60 7.98 -10.67 -6.00
C SER A 60 8.46 -11.37 -4.74
N GLN A 61 8.80 -12.65 -4.86
CA GLN A 61 9.28 -13.44 -3.73
C GLN A 61 10.49 -12.79 -3.03
N TYR A 62 11.47 -12.33 -3.82
CA TYR A 62 12.66 -11.68 -3.28
C TYR A 62 12.31 -10.39 -2.53
N ILE A 63 11.45 -9.55 -3.10
CA ILE A 63 11.06 -8.25 -2.51
C ILE A 63 10.32 -8.45 -1.18
N LEU A 64 9.46 -9.48 -1.09
CA LEU A 64 8.81 -9.84 0.16
C LEU A 64 9.81 -10.38 1.19
N GLU A 65 10.59 -11.41 0.85
CA GLU A 65 11.49 -12.09 1.80
C GLU A 65 12.64 -11.19 2.30
N ALA A 66 13.30 -10.48 1.38
CA ALA A 66 14.46 -9.67 1.73
C ALA A 66 14.06 -8.32 2.36
N GLY A 67 12.82 -7.87 2.17
CA GLY A 67 12.31 -6.56 2.58
C GLY A 67 11.10 -6.66 3.50
N ALA A 68 9.90 -6.59 2.92
CA ALA A 68 8.65 -6.37 3.65
C ALA A 68 8.39 -7.38 4.79
N ASN A 69 8.70 -8.67 4.56
CA ASN A 69 8.46 -9.74 5.54
C ASN A 69 9.35 -9.65 6.78
N LYS A 70 10.53 -9.00 6.68
CA LYS A 70 11.38 -8.74 7.85
C LYS A 70 10.68 -7.87 8.90
N VAL A 71 9.61 -7.19 8.52
CA VAL A 71 8.82 -6.31 9.39
C VAL A 71 7.41 -6.85 9.60
N LEU A 72 6.68 -7.19 8.53
CA LEU A 72 5.27 -7.59 8.62
C LEU A 72 5.02 -8.84 9.46
N LEU A 73 6.01 -9.73 9.53
CA LEU A 73 5.87 -11.04 10.17
C LEU A 73 6.55 -11.08 11.54
N ALA A 74 7.32 -10.04 11.87
CA ALA A 74 7.97 -9.89 13.17
C ALA A 74 6.98 -9.52 14.28
N HIS A 75 5.80 -8.97 13.92
CA HIS A 75 4.84 -8.40 14.88
C HIS A 75 3.44 -8.94 14.66
N ALA A 76 2.72 -9.13 15.77
CA ALA A 76 1.30 -9.43 15.76
C ALA A 76 0.48 -8.25 16.29
N ASP A 77 -0.66 -8.01 15.68
CA ASP A 77 -1.71 -7.16 16.21
C ASP A 77 -2.35 -7.79 17.47
N ARG A 78 -3.31 -7.07 18.05
CA ARG A 78 -3.98 -7.53 19.28
C ARG A 78 -4.87 -8.75 19.10
N ASN A 79 -5.22 -9.09 17.87
CA ASN A 79 -5.98 -10.29 17.54
C ASN A 79 -5.05 -11.50 17.30
N GLY A 80 -3.72 -11.31 17.43
CA GLY A 80 -2.72 -12.34 17.18
C GLY A 80 -2.46 -12.58 15.69
N CYS A 81 -2.90 -11.68 14.81
CA CYS A 81 -2.65 -11.71 13.38
C CYS A 81 -1.40 -10.86 13.04
N PRO A 82 -0.73 -11.05 11.90
CA PRO A 82 0.26 -10.10 11.41
C PRO A 82 -0.32 -8.68 11.35
N ILE A 83 0.52 -7.66 11.54
CA ILE A 83 0.09 -6.27 11.35
C ILE A 83 -0.33 -6.05 9.89
N PRO A 84 -1.47 -5.39 9.62
CA PRO A 84 -1.92 -5.14 8.26
C PRO A 84 -1.07 -4.05 7.59
N ALA A 85 -1.03 -4.10 6.25
CA ALA A 85 -0.36 -3.12 5.40
C ALA A 85 -1.12 -3.00 4.07
N THR A 86 -0.87 -1.92 3.32
CA THR A 86 -1.41 -1.72 1.97
C THR A 86 -0.30 -1.83 0.93
N PHE A 87 -0.47 -2.69 -0.07
CA PHE A 87 0.44 -2.86 -1.19
C PHE A 87 -0.11 -2.16 -2.43
N TYR A 88 0.59 -1.15 -2.94
CA TYR A 88 0.28 -0.47 -4.19
C TYR A 88 1.04 -1.13 -5.34
N VAL A 89 0.34 -1.96 -6.11
CA VAL A 89 0.97 -2.92 -7.02
C VAL A 89 1.02 -2.41 -8.46
N SER A 90 2.23 -2.39 -9.02
CA SER A 90 2.47 -2.25 -10.47
C SER A 90 2.64 -3.63 -11.12
N LEU A 91 2.27 -3.79 -12.39
CA LEU A 91 2.19 -5.14 -12.99
C LEU A 91 3.54 -5.74 -13.35
N GLN A 92 4.49 -4.91 -13.79
CA GLN A 92 5.78 -5.42 -14.27
C GLN A 92 6.50 -6.16 -13.14
N TYR A 93 6.91 -7.42 -13.39
CA TYR A 93 7.58 -8.30 -12.40
C TYR A 93 6.73 -8.74 -11.20
N THR A 94 5.44 -8.44 -11.17
CA THR A 94 4.55 -8.91 -10.11
C THR A 94 4.21 -10.39 -10.26
N ASP A 95 4.34 -11.11 -9.16
CA ASP A 95 3.87 -12.47 -8.97
C ASP A 95 2.43 -12.44 -8.41
N PHE A 96 1.46 -12.71 -9.27
CA PHE A 96 0.03 -12.63 -8.93
C PHE A 96 -0.40 -13.64 -7.86
N TYR A 97 0.28 -14.77 -7.73
CA TYR A 97 -0.02 -15.70 -6.65
C TYR A 97 0.32 -15.10 -5.28
N LEU A 98 1.43 -14.36 -5.17
CA LEU A 98 1.79 -13.71 -3.91
C LEU A 98 0.79 -12.61 -3.50
N LEU A 99 0.11 -11.96 -4.45
CA LEU A 99 -0.95 -11.01 -4.11
C LEU A 99 -2.12 -11.67 -3.35
N GLN A 100 -2.44 -12.92 -3.71
CA GLN A 100 -3.51 -13.68 -3.07
C GLN A 100 -3.11 -14.06 -1.64
N VAL A 101 -1.87 -14.50 -1.47
CA VAL A 101 -1.30 -14.79 -0.15
C VAL A 101 -1.31 -13.54 0.74
N LEU A 102 -0.87 -12.39 0.22
CA LEU A 102 -0.88 -11.13 0.95
C LEU A 102 -2.31 -10.73 1.36
N LYS A 103 -3.27 -10.81 0.44
CA LYS A 103 -4.69 -10.56 0.73
C LYS A 103 -5.20 -11.49 1.83
N GLN A 104 -4.92 -12.79 1.72
CA GLN A 104 -5.34 -13.78 2.70
C GLN A 104 -4.74 -13.53 4.08
N GLN A 105 -3.53 -12.97 4.17
CA GLN A 105 -2.94 -12.57 5.46
C GLN A 105 -3.52 -11.27 6.05
N GLY A 106 -4.45 -10.61 5.35
CA GLY A 106 -5.15 -9.41 5.81
C GLY A 106 -4.50 -8.11 5.35
N HIS A 107 -3.57 -8.17 4.38
CA HIS A 107 -3.07 -6.98 3.71
C HIS A 107 -4.05 -6.52 2.64
N GLU A 108 -4.03 -5.23 2.34
CA GLU A 108 -4.78 -4.64 1.23
C GLU A 108 -3.94 -4.66 -0.04
N ILE A 109 -4.57 -5.02 -1.17
CA ILE A 109 -3.99 -4.86 -2.51
C ILE A 109 -4.67 -3.66 -3.17
N ALA A 110 -3.86 -2.70 -3.62
CA ALA A 110 -4.25 -1.45 -4.24
C ALA A 110 -3.51 -1.25 -5.57
N ILE A 111 -3.98 -0.32 -6.40
CA ILE A 111 -3.54 -0.15 -7.78
C ILE A 111 -2.40 0.88 -7.89
N HIS A 112 -1.35 0.51 -8.65
CA HIS A 112 -0.20 1.36 -8.96
C HIS A 112 0.18 1.32 -10.46
N THR A 113 -0.84 1.21 -11.33
CA THR A 113 -0.76 1.23 -12.81
C THR A 113 -0.12 0.00 -13.47
N VAL A 114 -0.17 -0.07 -14.81
CA VAL A 114 0.43 -1.19 -15.56
C VAL A 114 1.93 -0.97 -15.70
N ASP A 115 2.32 0.17 -16.30
CA ASP A 115 3.71 0.44 -16.70
C ASP A 115 4.42 1.43 -15.75
N HIS A 116 3.84 1.72 -14.58
CA HIS A 116 4.42 2.62 -13.57
C HIS A 116 4.71 4.03 -14.12
N VAL A 117 3.67 4.66 -14.70
CA VAL A 117 3.76 5.99 -15.31
C VAL A 117 3.07 7.06 -14.46
N GLY A 118 3.66 8.26 -14.41
CA GLY A 118 3.07 9.43 -13.77
C GLY A 118 1.89 9.99 -14.56
N ASN A 119 0.95 10.63 -13.88
CA ASN A 119 -0.30 11.16 -14.45
C ASN A 119 -1.08 10.13 -15.30
N PRO A 120 -1.32 8.91 -14.78
CA PRO A 120 -1.86 7.81 -15.57
C PRO A 120 -3.29 8.09 -16.03
N GLY A 121 -3.57 7.66 -17.27
CA GLY A 121 -4.90 7.66 -17.87
C GLY A 121 -5.75 6.45 -17.44
N SER A 122 -6.93 6.31 -18.04
CA SER A 122 -7.86 5.22 -17.76
C SER A 122 -7.28 3.83 -17.98
N GLU A 123 -6.54 3.65 -19.07
CA GLU A 123 -6.02 2.35 -19.49
C GLU A 123 -5.05 1.79 -18.46
N GLU A 124 -4.10 2.62 -18.01
CA GLU A 124 -3.12 2.27 -16.97
C GLU A 124 -3.76 1.80 -15.67
N ILE A 125 -4.84 2.46 -15.25
CA ILE A 125 -5.48 2.21 -13.97
C ILE A 125 -6.40 1.00 -14.06
N LEU A 126 -7.29 0.99 -15.05
CA LEU A 126 -8.36 0.00 -15.17
C LEU A 126 -7.82 -1.34 -15.64
N GLN A 127 -6.85 -1.36 -16.55
CA GLN A 127 -6.25 -2.62 -16.99
C GLN A 127 -5.33 -3.22 -15.92
N CYS A 128 -4.67 -2.41 -15.08
CA CYS A 128 -3.96 -2.92 -13.90
C CYS A 128 -4.92 -3.65 -12.95
N ARG A 129 -6.06 -3.02 -12.63
CA ARG A 129 -7.12 -3.63 -11.82
C ARG A 129 -7.66 -4.93 -12.44
N GLU A 130 -7.96 -4.89 -13.74
CA GLU A 130 -8.43 -6.06 -14.48
C GLU A 130 -7.39 -7.20 -14.50
N ALA A 131 -6.11 -6.87 -14.67
CA ALA A 131 -5.03 -7.84 -14.67
C ALA A 131 -4.92 -8.55 -13.33
N ILE A 132 -4.89 -7.81 -12.21
CA ILE A 132 -4.83 -8.40 -10.87
C ILE A 132 -6.01 -9.35 -10.67
N ASN A 133 -7.23 -8.94 -11.02
CA ASN A 133 -8.39 -9.82 -10.91
C ASN A 133 -8.27 -11.10 -11.76
N LYS A 134 -7.91 -10.97 -13.04
CA LYS A 134 -7.83 -12.13 -13.95
C LYS A 134 -6.69 -13.08 -13.58
N TRP A 135 -5.49 -12.55 -13.35
CA TRP A 135 -4.30 -13.36 -13.07
C TRP A 135 -4.30 -14.01 -11.69
N THR A 136 -5.16 -13.55 -10.79
CA THR A 136 -5.44 -14.24 -9.51
C THR A 136 -6.56 -15.28 -9.64
N GLY A 137 -7.03 -15.58 -10.86
CA GLY A 137 -8.16 -16.51 -11.07
C GLY A 137 -9.48 -16.00 -10.51
N GLY A 138 -9.59 -14.69 -10.23
CA GLY A 138 -10.77 -14.06 -9.65
C GLY A 138 -10.84 -14.12 -8.12
N SER A 139 -9.81 -14.62 -7.43
CA SER A 139 -9.77 -14.63 -5.96
C SER A 139 -9.65 -13.22 -5.36
N ILE A 140 -9.06 -12.27 -6.10
CA ILE A 140 -9.09 -10.85 -5.79
C ILE A 140 -10.06 -10.16 -6.75
N LYS A 141 -11.22 -9.73 -6.26
CA LYS A 141 -12.25 -9.13 -7.12
C LYS A 141 -11.97 -7.66 -7.42
N ASN A 142 -12.44 -7.17 -8.57
CA ASN A 142 -12.28 -5.77 -8.96
C ASN A 142 -12.89 -4.81 -7.91
N GLU A 143 -13.99 -5.21 -7.26
CA GLU A 143 -14.67 -4.42 -6.23
C GLU A 143 -13.91 -4.39 -4.89
N GLU A 144 -12.88 -5.24 -4.74
CA GLU A 144 -11.99 -5.23 -3.57
C GLU A 144 -10.77 -4.31 -3.79
N LEU A 145 -10.39 -4.10 -5.05
CA LEU A 145 -9.27 -3.26 -5.52
C LEU A 145 -9.70 -1.78 -5.59
N VAL A 146 -9.87 -1.18 -4.42
CA VAL A 146 -10.50 0.14 -4.26
C VAL A 146 -9.53 1.27 -3.96
N GLY A 147 -8.28 0.95 -3.63
CA GLY A 147 -7.23 1.93 -3.37
C GLY A 147 -6.38 2.23 -4.60
N PHE A 148 -5.89 3.46 -4.70
CA PHE A 148 -4.98 3.88 -5.75
C PHE A 148 -3.87 4.79 -5.22
N ARG A 149 -2.66 4.63 -5.77
CA ARG A 149 -1.56 5.59 -5.65
C ARG A 149 -0.95 5.79 -7.02
N ALA A 150 -0.73 7.03 -7.42
CA ALA A 150 -0.09 7.34 -8.69
C ALA A 150 1.43 7.11 -8.58
N PRO A 151 2.05 6.47 -9.58
CA PRO A 151 3.50 6.41 -9.72
C PRO A 151 4.16 7.79 -9.59
N PHE A 152 5.32 7.82 -8.92
CA PHE A 152 6.07 9.04 -8.63
C PHE A 152 5.29 10.11 -7.85
N LEU A 153 4.15 9.73 -7.24
CA LEU A 153 3.21 10.64 -6.59
C LEU A 153 2.64 11.71 -7.55
N GLN A 154 2.67 11.41 -8.86
CA GLN A 154 2.20 12.33 -9.90
C GLN A 154 0.75 12.00 -10.27
N LEU A 155 -0.18 12.67 -9.59
CA LEU A 155 -1.61 12.60 -9.84
C LEU A 155 -2.11 13.92 -10.41
N ASN A 156 -3.05 13.88 -11.35
CA ASN A 156 -3.69 15.06 -11.93
C ASN A 156 -5.23 14.94 -11.88
N ALA A 157 -5.95 15.99 -12.28
CA ALA A 157 -7.42 16.02 -12.21
C ALA A 157 -8.08 14.96 -13.11
N ASN A 158 -7.44 14.60 -14.23
CA ASN A 158 -7.91 13.52 -15.11
C ASN A 158 -7.79 12.16 -14.41
N THR A 159 -6.64 11.87 -13.78
CA THR A 159 -6.44 10.66 -12.98
C THR A 159 -7.50 10.56 -11.89
N ALA A 160 -7.72 11.61 -11.09
CA ALA A 160 -8.77 11.61 -10.06
C ALA A 160 -10.19 11.39 -10.63
N SER A 161 -10.49 11.96 -11.80
CA SER A 161 -11.76 11.73 -12.51
C SER A 161 -11.92 10.25 -12.90
N VAL A 162 -10.86 9.60 -13.38
CA VAL A 162 -10.89 8.16 -13.69
C VAL A 162 -11.20 7.35 -12.44
N LEU A 163 -10.54 7.64 -11.31
CA LEU A 163 -10.76 6.94 -10.04
C LEU A 163 -12.23 7.04 -9.61
N GLN A 164 -12.75 8.26 -9.56
CA GLN A 164 -14.12 8.54 -9.17
C GLN A 164 -15.13 7.81 -10.08
N ASN A 165 -14.98 7.94 -11.40
CA ASN A 165 -15.92 7.38 -12.37
C ASN A 165 -15.91 5.84 -12.42
N ASN A 166 -14.89 5.21 -11.84
CA ASN A 166 -14.70 3.76 -11.89
C ASN A 166 -14.77 3.09 -10.51
N GLY A 167 -15.36 3.77 -9.52
CA GLY A 167 -15.70 3.17 -8.23
C GLY A 167 -14.51 2.90 -7.32
N PHE A 168 -13.38 3.60 -7.51
CA PHE A 168 -12.33 3.61 -6.50
C PHE A 168 -12.82 4.30 -5.23
N LEU A 169 -12.42 3.77 -4.08
CA LEU A 169 -12.78 4.33 -2.79
C LEU A 169 -11.90 5.54 -2.45
N TYR A 170 -10.59 5.43 -2.71
CA TYR A 170 -9.67 6.46 -2.28
C TYR A 170 -8.40 6.56 -3.14
N ASP A 171 -7.82 7.76 -3.17
CA ASP A 171 -6.44 8.01 -3.58
C ASP A 171 -5.53 8.21 -2.36
N SER A 172 -4.26 7.85 -2.50
CA SER A 172 -3.19 8.28 -1.58
C SER A 172 -1.95 8.68 -2.37
N SER A 173 -2.04 9.76 -3.16
CA SER A 173 -0.91 10.20 -4.00
C SER A 173 -0.38 11.58 -3.66
N VAL A 174 -1.10 12.35 -2.83
CA VAL A 174 -0.78 13.75 -2.54
C VAL A 174 -0.30 13.88 -1.10
N SER A 175 0.92 14.39 -0.92
CA SER A 175 1.52 14.67 0.38
C SER A 175 0.86 15.85 1.06
N THR A 176 0.82 15.85 2.39
CA THR A 176 0.37 17.02 3.14
C THR A 176 1.29 18.22 2.89
N ASP A 177 0.72 19.42 2.90
CA ASP A 177 1.51 20.65 2.95
C ASP A 177 2.36 20.66 4.25
N PRO A 178 3.60 21.18 4.22
CA PRO A 178 4.51 21.21 5.38
C PRO A 178 3.88 21.77 6.66
N ASP A 179 3.12 22.86 6.54
CA ASP A 179 2.45 23.53 7.66
C ASP A 179 1.12 22.87 8.07
N ASN A 180 0.70 21.80 7.37
CA ASN A 180 -0.60 21.15 7.57
C ASN A 180 -0.51 19.61 7.53
N ASN A 181 0.49 19.05 8.20
CA ASN A 181 0.69 17.60 8.34
C ASN A 181 -0.33 16.91 9.30
N ASN A 182 -1.42 17.58 9.69
CA ASN A 182 -2.38 17.08 10.69
C ASN A 182 -3.80 16.83 10.11
N LEU A 183 -3.96 16.86 8.79
CA LEU A 183 -5.24 16.57 8.16
C LEU A 183 -5.65 15.11 8.38
N TYR A 184 -6.92 14.89 8.72
CA TYR A 184 -7.55 13.58 8.60
C TYR A 184 -7.88 13.26 7.14
N PRO A 185 -8.07 11.98 6.77
CA PRO A 185 -8.64 11.64 5.47
C PRO A 185 -9.98 12.34 5.25
N TYR A 186 -10.23 12.77 4.02
CA TYR A 186 -11.40 13.57 3.68
C TYR A 186 -11.88 13.25 2.26
N THR A 187 -13.08 13.67 1.89
CA THR A 187 -13.60 13.44 0.53
C THR A 187 -13.33 14.62 -0.38
N LEU A 188 -13.14 14.32 -1.67
CA LEU A 188 -12.81 15.28 -2.70
C LEU A 188 -14.04 15.97 -3.30
N ASP A 189 -15.19 15.92 -2.63
CA ASP A 189 -16.39 16.71 -2.97
C ASP A 189 -16.11 18.20 -3.13
N ASN A 190 -15.10 18.71 -2.42
CA ASN A 190 -14.63 20.09 -2.52
C ASN A 190 -13.20 20.22 -3.05
N GLY A 191 -12.69 19.18 -3.71
CA GLY A 191 -11.34 19.14 -4.26
C GLY A 191 -10.27 18.84 -3.21
N TYR A 192 -9.01 18.87 -3.64
CA TYR A 192 -7.86 18.72 -2.74
C TYR A 192 -7.69 20.00 -1.91
N ALA A 193 -7.34 19.83 -0.64
CA ALA A 193 -7.05 20.91 0.28
C ALA A 193 -5.57 21.32 0.29
N GLN A 194 -4.70 20.47 -0.24
CA GLN A 194 -3.28 20.75 -0.40
C GLN A 194 -3.04 21.87 -1.40
N THR A 195 -1.99 22.65 -1.16
CA THR A 195 -1.65 23.84 -1.94
C THR A 195 -0.19 23.83 -2.43
N THR A 196 0.66 22.95 -1.92
CA THR A 196 2.10 22.99 -2.21
C THR A 196 2.58 22.05 -3.32
N CYS A 197 1.68 21.29 -3.96
CA CYS A 197 2.07 20.43 -5.08
C CYS A 197 2.06 21.17 -6.43
N ASP A 198 2.92 20.75 -7.36
CA ASP A 198 3.21 21.46 -8.62
C ASP A 198 2.27 21.09 -9.78
N ASN A 199 0.95 21.06 -9.53
CA ASN A 199 -0.04 20.73 -10.56
C ASN A 199 -1.38 21.45 -10.34
N GLU A 200 -2.36 21.17 -11.20
CA GLU A 200 -3.65 21.85 -11.18
C GLU A 200 -4.52 21.51 -9.96
N ILE A 201 -4.37 20.32 -9.37
CA ILE A 201 -5.21 19.92 -8.23
C ILE A 201 -4.91 20.77 -6.98
N CYS A 202 -3.65 21.13 -6.76
CA CYS A 202 -3.25 22.05 -5.68
C CYS A 202 -3.58 23.51 -5.97
N LYS A 203 -4.04 23.83 -7.19
CA LYS A 203 -4.61 25.14 -7.56
C LYS A 203 -6.13 25.18 -7.38
N GLY A 204 -6.70 24.15 -6.73
CA GLY A 204 -8.14 24.03 -6.46
C GLY A 204 -8.96 23.56 -7.67
N ILE A 205 -8.32 22.96 -8.68
CA ILE A 205 -9.00 22.48 -9.89
C ILE A 205 -9.45 21.02 -9.68
N GLY A 206 -10.74 20.79 -9.93
CA GLY A 206 -11.36 19.47 -9.86
C GLY A 206 -12.09 19.20 -8.54
N LYS A 207 -13.29 18.66 -8.65
CA LYS A 207 -14.09 18.14 -7.52
C LYS A 207 -14.52 16.73 -7.89
N PHE A 208 -14.28 15.80 -6.98
CA PHE A 208 -14.51 14.37 -7.19
C PHE A 208 -15.40 13.82 -6.07
N PRO A 209 -16.69 14.22 -6.00
CA PRO A 209 -17.63 13.73 -4.99
C PRO A 209 -17.55 12.23 -4.72
N GLY A 210 -17.45 11.87 -3.43
CA GLY A 210 -17.39 10.49 -2.95
C GLY A 210 -16.03 9.80 -3.04
N LEU A 211 -15.05 10.35 -3.78
CA LEU A 211 -13.67 9.86 -3.76
C LEU A 211 -12.97 10.36 -2.49
N TRP A 212 -12.41 9.46 -1.70
CA TRP A 212 -11.62 9.83 -0.53
C TRP A 212 -10.18 10.13 -0.91
N HIS A 213 -9.58 11.05 -0.19
CA HIS A 213 -8.15 11.29 -0.19
C HIS A 213 -7.57 10.89 1.16
N VAL A 214 -6.57 10.01 1.13
CA VAL A 214 -5.75 9.63 2.28
C VAL A 214 -4.42 10.39 2.14
N PRO A 215 -4.22 11.48 2.90
CA PRO A 215 -3.02 12.30 2.79
C PRO A 215 -1.75 11.49 3.02
N MET A 216 -0.70 11.80 2.27
CA MET A 216 0.63 11.27 2.58
C MET A 216 1.31 12.18 3.60
N TRP A 217 1.12 11.85 4.88
CA TRP A 217 1.74 12.56 6.00
C TRP A 217 3.26 12.40 6.01
N SER A 218 3.95 13.50 6.29
CA SER A 218 5.41 13.52 6.39
C SER A 218 5.92 12.98 7.72
N ILE A 219 7.10 12.36 7.70
CA ILE A 219 7.88 12.03 8.90
C ILE A 219 8.78 13.21 9.23
N HIS A 220 8.88 13.58 10.51
CA HIS A 220 9.81 14.59 10.98
C HIS A 220 11.00 13.95 11.70
N SER A 221 12.22 14.37 11.34
CA SER A 221 13.42 13.97 12.05
C SER A 221 13.47 14.51 13.48
N THR A 222 14.36 13.95 14.31
CA THR A 222 14.61 14.44 15.67
C THR A 222 15.03 15.91 15.72
N SER A 223 15.54 16.45 14.61
CA SER A 223 15.91 17.85 14.44
C SER A 223 14.80 18.74 13.86
N ASN A 224 13.55 18.25 13.82
CA ASN A 224 12.39 18.93 13.22
C ASN A 224 12.52 19.19 11.71
N ILE A 225 13.31 18.37 11.00
CA ILE A 225 13.38 18.45 9.54
C ILE A 225 12.31 17.52 8.97
N GLU A 226 11.48 18.05 8.08
CA GLU A 226 10.56 17.22 7.30
C GLU A 226 11.36 16.31 6.36
N LEU A 227 11.12 15.00 6.47
CA LEU A 227 11.70 14.00 5.59
C LEU A 227 10.86 13.89 4.31
N THR A 228 11.47 13.32 3.27
CA THR A 228 10.77 12.97 2.02
C THR A 228 9.49 12.17 2.29
N SER A 229 8.49 12.29 1.41
CA SER A 229 7.17 11.66 1.60
C SER A 229 7.22 10.12 1.61
N MET A 230 8.27 9.53 1.05
CA MET A 230 8.54 8.09 1.06
C MET A 230 10.05 7.82 1.14
N ASP A 231 10.44 6.63 1.58
CA ASP A 231 11.83 6.16 1.62
C ASP A 231 12.77 7.13 2.35
N TYR A 232 12.49 7.29 3.64
CA TYR A 232 13.11 8.28 4.50
C TYR A 232 14.63 8.08 4.65
N VAL A 233 15.37 9.18 4.76
CA VAL A 233 16.80 9.15 5.05
C VAL A 233 17.06 10.03 6.27
N ASP A 234 17.39 9.39 7.38
CA ASP A 234 17.81 10.05 8.61
C ASP A 234 18.83 9.16 9.36
N GLN A 235 19.70 9.76 10.16
CA GLN A 235 20.69 9.01 10.95
C GLN A 235 20.04 8.25 12.12
N ASP A 236 18.93 8.76 12.65
CA ASP A 236 18.14 8.14 13.71
C ASP A 236 16.70 7.94 13.24
N MET A 237 16.52 6.94 12.37
CA MET A 237 15.19 6.58 11.86
C MET A 237 14.21 6.18 12.97
N TYR A 238 14.67 5.47 14.01
CA TYR A 238 13.82 5.12 15.14
C TYR A 238 13.35 6.36 15.90
N GLY A 239 14.26 7.29 16.20
CA GLY A 239 13.94 8.57 16.83
C GLY A 239 12.98 9.40 15.98
N SER A 240 13.17 9.43 14.66
CA SER A 240 12.30 10.13 13.71
C SER A 240 10.88 9.56 13.70
N PHE A 241 10.74 8.22 13.69
CA PHE A 241 9.42 7.57 13.81
C PHE A 241 8.77 7.87 15.16
N MET A 242 9.49 7.72 16.28
CA MET A 242 8.95 7.95 17.61
C MET A 242 8.55 9.41 17.84
N LYS A 243 9.35 10.36 17.35
CA LYS A 243 9.02 11.79 17.43
C LYS A 243 7.74 12.10 16.68
N THR A 244 7.66 11.70 15.41
CA THR A 244 6.47 11.92 14.57
C THR A 244 5.25 11.27 15.19
N PHE A 245 5.40 10.04 15.70
CA PHE A 245 4.34 9.35 16.42
C PHE A 245 3.84 10.16 17.61
N TYR A 246 4.71 10.70 18.46
CA TYR A 246 4.28 11.50 19.62
C TYR A 246 3.68 12.84 19.24
N GLU A 247 4.08 13.46 18.13
CA GLU A 247 3.42 14.66 17.60
C GLU A 247 1.96 14.38 17.23
N LYS A 248 1.72 13.25 16.57
CA LYS A 248 0.37 12.79 16.19
C LYS A 248 -0.42 12.37 17.43
N TYR A 249 0.16 11.52 18.26
CA TYR A 249 -0.47 10.85 19.40
C TYR A 249 -0.84 11.82 20.53
N ASN A 250 0.02 12.80 20.82
CA ASN A 250 -0.27 13.84 21.80
C ASN A 250 -0.98 15.07 21.20
N GLY A 251 -1.03 15.14 19.87
CA GLY A 251 -1.70 16.20 19.12
C GLY A 251 -3.16 15.87 18.85
N ASN A 252 -3.55 15.99 17.58
CA ASN A 252 -4.94 15.78 17.19
C ASN A 252 -5.30 14.31 16.92
N ARG A 253 -4.34 13.37 16.95
CA ARG A 253 -4.51 11.95 16.58
C ARG A 253 -4.85 11.73 15.10
N SER A 254 -4.43 12.64 14.23
CA SER A 254 -4.39 12.34 12.80
C SER A 254 -3.54 11.08 12.55
N PRO A 255 -3.84 10.30 11.50
CA PRO A 255 -3.07 9.10 11.24
C PRO A 255 -1.59 9.42 10.96
N MET A 256 -0.74 8.45 11.27
CA MET A 256 0.67 8.45 10.88
C MET A 256 0.85 7.53 9.68
N GLY A 257 1.51 8.02 8.64
CA GLY A 257 1.87 7.22 7.47
C GLY A 257 3.33 6.80 7.49
N ILE A 258 3.59 5.54 7.13
CA ILE A 258 4.92 5.02 6.84
C ILE A 258 4.83 4.42 5.43
N PHE A 259 5.39 5.15 4.47
CA PHE A 259 5.25 4.88 3.04
C PHE A 259 6.61 4.49 2.46
N LEU A 260 6.75 3.27 1.97
CA LEU A 260 8.04 2.70 1.59
C LEU A 260 7.97 1.99 0.24
N HIS A 261 9.09 1.93 -0.47
CA HIS A 261 9.39 0.81 -1.34
C HIS A 261 10.07 -0.28 -0.51
N PRO A 262 9.80 -1.58 -0.71
CA PRO A 262 10.49 -2.63 0.05
C PRO A 262 12.01 -2.61 -0.13
N ALA A 263 12.51 -2.06 -1.24
CA ALA A 263 13.93 -1.83 -1.49
C ALA A 263 14.61 -1.02 -0.37
N TRP A 264 13.89 -0.12 0.30
CA TRP A 264 14.40 0.64 1.43
C TRP A 264 14.78 -0.23 2.64
N LEU A 265 14.02 -1.31 2.87
CA LEU A 265 14.31 -2.33 3.90
C LEU A 265 15.40 -3.30 3.46
N ILE A 266 15.47 -3.59 2.16
CA ILE A 266 16.53 -4.45 1.59
C ILE A 266 17.89 -3.77 1.67
N ALA A 267 17.91 -2.45 1.44
CA ALA A 267 19.15 -1.67 1.37
C ALA A 267 19.88 -1.53 2.72
N SER A 268 19.20 -1.72 3.85
CA SER A 268 19.78 -1.48 5.17
C SER A 268 19.09 -2.29 6.27
N ASP A 269 19.87 -3.11 6.99
CA ASP A 269 19.36 -3.78 8.20
C ASP A 269 19.10 -2.78 9.35
N ASP A 270 19.77 -1.61 9.36
CA ASP A 270 19.46 -0.56 10.34
C ASP A 270 18.05 0.01 10.14
N ASN A 271 17.61 0.13 8.89
CA ASN A 271 16.24 0.52 8.54
C ASN A 271 15.22 -0.51 9.06
N VAL A 272 15.49 -1.81 8.84
CA VAL A 272 14.68 -2.91 9.36
C VAL A 272 14.62 -2.87 10.88
N ASN A 273 15.77 -2.72 11.55
CA ASN A 273 15.86 -2.68 13.00
C ASN A 273 15.12 -1.47 13.59
N ALA A 274 15.26 -0.30 12.98
CA ALA A 274 14.59 0.92 13.42
C ALA A 274 13.06 0.81 13.31
N LEU A 275 12.56 0.30 12.19
CA LEU A 275 11.12 0.12 11.98
C LEU A 275 10.54 -0.97 12.89
N ASN A 276 11.24 -2.10 13.04
CA ASN A 276 10.82 -3.16 13.96
C ASN A 276 10.75 -2.66 15.40
N LYS A 277 11.76 -1.93 15.87
CA LYS A 277 11.78 -1.35 17.22
C LYS A 277 10.66 -0.34 17.42
N PHE A 278 10.35 0.47 16.41
CA PHE A 278 9.22 1.40 16.44
C PHE A 278 7.90 0.65 16.61
N ILE A 279 7.62 -0.33 15.75
CA ILE A 279 6.38 -1.11 15.78
C ILE A 279 6.23 -1.82 17.12
N GLU A 280 7.27 -2.50 17.60
CA GLU A 280 7.27 -3.18 18.90
C GLU A 280 6.91 -2.22 20.04
N THR A 281 7.45 -1.00 20.02
CA THR A 281 7.22 0.03 21.04
C THR A 281 5.76 0.48 21.04
N VAL A 282 5.22 0.87 19.89
CA VAL A 282 3.88 1.47 19.81
C VAL A 282 2.76 0.44 19.95
N LEU A 283 3.01 -0.82 19.61
CA LEU A 283 2.04 -1.91 19.83
C LEU A 283 1.75 -2.19 21.31
N GLN A 284 2.61 -1.74 22.24
CA GLN A 284 2.35 -1.83 23.69
C GLN A 284 1.25 -0.86 24.16
N MET A 285 0.85 0.11 23.32
CA MET A 285 -0.10 1.15 23.66
C MET A 285 -1.53 0.72 23.33
N LYS A 286 -2.47 0.91 24.27
CA LYS A 286 -3.85 0.36 24.24
C LYS A 286 -4.80 1.04 23.25
N ASP A 287 -4.37 2.07 22.58
CA ASP A 287 -5.16 2.89 21.66
C ASP A 287 -4.45 3.12 20.33
N VAL A 288 -3.35 2.40 20.08
CA VAL A 288 -2.64 2.38 18.79
C VAL A 288 -3.03 1.16 17.96
N TYR A 289 -3.29 1.38 16.68
CA TYR A 289 -3.70 0.35 15.72
C TYR A 289 -2.99 0.52 14.37
N PHE A 290 -2.39 -0.55 13.88
CA PHE A 290 -2.00 -0.66 12.48
C PHE A 290 -3.23 -1.05 11.66
N VAL A 291 -3.48 -0.35 10.56
CA VAL A 291 -4.63 -0.59 9.68
C VAL A 291 -4.21 -0.44 8.22
N THR A 292 -4.95 -1.07 7.31
CA THR A 292 -4.82 -0.74 5.88
C THR A 292 -5.45 0.63 5.59
N ASN A 293 -5.10 1.25 4.47
CA ASN A 293 -5.72 2.50 4.04
C ASN A 293 -7.23 2.36 3.80
N LYS A 294 -7.71 1.24 3.24
CA LYS A 294 -9.15 0.94 3.18
C LYS A 294 -9.80 0.88 4.56
N GLN A 295 -9.20 0.19 5.52
CA GLN A 295 -9.75 0.14 6.89
C GLN A 295 -9.78 1.54 7.54
N LEU A 296 -8.76 2.36 7.30
CA LEU A 296 -8.73 3.74 7.75
C LEU A 296 -9.88 4.56 7.16
N VAL A 297 -10.13 4.45 5.85
CA VAL A 297 -11.25 5.14 5.20
C VAL A 297 -12.60 4.63 5.69
N GLU A 298 -12.76 3.33 5.88
CA GLU A 298 -13.99 2.76 6.45
C GLU A 298 -14.24 3.22 7.90
N TYR A 299 -13.19 3.36 8.71
CA TYR A 299 -13.29 4.01 10.02
C TYR A 299 -13.75 5.46 9.89
N MET A 300 -13.18 6.23 8.95
CA MET A 300 -13.56 7.64 8.78
C MET A 300 -15.02 7.83 8.37
N LYS A 301 -15.63 6.85 7.68
CA LYS A 301 -17.07 6.86 7.37
C LYS A 301 -17.96 6.70 8.61
N ASN A 302 -17.49 5.98 9.64
CA ASN A 302 -18.24 5.76 10.88
C ASN A 302 -17.32 5.73 12.11
N PRO A 303 -16.79 6.88 12.53
CA PRO A 303 -15.73 6.93 13.53
C PRO A 303 -16.28 6.67 14.94
N VAL A 304 -15.61 5.77 15.65
CA VAL A 304 -15.94 5.37 17.03
C VAL A 304 -14.73 5.58 17.96
N PRO A 305 -14.95 5.78 19.28
CA PRO A 305 -13.86 5.89 20.23
C PRO A 305 -12.94 4.66 20.23
N ALA A 306 -11.68 4.86 20.63
CA ALA A 306 -10.64 3.81 20.69
C ALA A 306 -11.07 2.57 21.50
N ALA A 307 -11.94 2.75 22.50
CA ALA A 307 -12.51 1.66 23.29
C ALA A 307 -13.40 0.69 22.46
N ASN A 308 -13.97 1.17 21.35
CA ASN A 308 -14.93 0.42 20.53
C ASN A 308 -14.38 0.06 19.14
N VAL A 309 -13.19 0.55 18.77
CA VAL A 309 -12.66 0.41 17.41
C VAL A 309 -12.31 -1.03 17.05
N ALA A 310 -11.90 -1.84 18.03
CA ALA A 310 -11.46 -3.22 17.79
C ALA A 310 -12.52 -4.07 17.06
N SER A 311 -13.81 -3.86 17.34
CA SER A 311 -14.89 -4.57 16.63
C SER A 311 -15.06 -4.14 15.18
N GLN A 312 -14.68 -2.91 14.82
CA GLN A 312 -14.72 -2.43 13.43
C GLN A 312 -13.52 -2.91 12.61
N LEU A 313 -12.37 -3.13 13.26
CA LEU A 313 -11.12 -3.54 12.60
C LEU A 313 -10.99 -5.06 12.41
N LYS A 314 -12.00 -5.82 12.83
CA LYS A 314 -11.99 -7.28 12.71
C LYS A 314 -12.07 -7.67 11.24
N GLY A 315 -10.93 -8.02 10.65
CA GLY A 315 -10.90 -8.60 9.30
C GLY A 315 -11.43 -10.03 9.27
N ASP A 316 -11.60 -10.57 8.06
CA ASP A 316 -12.11 -11.92 7.84
C ASP A 316 -11.15 -13.02 8.31
N GLY A 317 -11.69 -14.20 8.59
CA GLY A 317 -10.90 -15.36 8.99
C GLY A 317 -10.62 -15.48 10.49
N VAL A 318 -9.74 -16.41 10.82
CA VAL A 318 -9.28 -16.70 12.18
C VAL A 318 -7.77 -16.65 12.25
N CYS A 319 -7.24 -16.09 13.34
CA CYS A 319 -5.80 -16.01 13.53
C CYS A 319 -5.28 -17.12 14.44
N ILE A 320 -4.36 -17.92 13.91
CA ILE A 320 -3.77 -19.08 14.57
C ILE A 320 -2.26 -18.96 14.42
N ASN A 321 -1.54 -18.91 15.54
CA ASN A 321 -0.07 -18.84 15.58
C ASN A 321 0.54 -17.75 14.66
N GLY A 322 0.02 -16.52 14.71
CA GLY A 322 0.56 -15.41 13.93
C GLY A 322 0.18 -15.44 12.44
N ARG A 323 -0.89 -16.15 12.06
CA ARG A 323 -1.34 -16.25 10.67
C ARG A 323 -2.85 -16.21 10.56
N ARG A 324 -3.34 -15.66 9.45
CA ARG A 324 -4.76 -15.60 9.14
C ARG A 324 -5.16 -16.77 8.24
N PHE A 325 -6.17 -17.52 8.68
CA PHE A 325 -6.79 -18.64 7.97
C PHE A 325 -8.25 -18.34 7.65
N PRO A 326 -8.84 -19.01 6.65
CA PRO A 326 -10.27 -19.00 6.45
C PRO A 326 -11.02 -19.46 7.71
N SER A 327 -12.18 -18.85 7.96
CA SER A 327 -12.98 -19.14 9.16
C SER A 327 -13.45 -20.60 9.20
N ALA A 328 -13.78 -21.16 8.03
CA ALA A 328 -14.16 -22.55 7.87
C ALA A 328 -13.04 -23.33 7.18
N VAL A 329 -12.84 -24.58 7.60
CA VAL A 329 -11.99 -25.55 6.91
C VAL A 329 -12.74 -26.05 5.68
N SER A 330 -12.09 -26.10 4.52
CA SER A 330 -12.66 -26.60 3.27
C SER A 330 -11.60 -27.33 2.44
N ASN A 331 -12.02 -27.89 1.30
CA ASN A 331 -11.07 -28.38 0.30
C ASN A 331 -10.22 -27.22 -0.20
N GLU A 332 -8.99 -27.55 -0.59
CA GLU A 332 -8.04 -26.59 -1.14
C GLU A 332 -8.55 -25.96 -2.44
N VAL A 333 -8.43 -24.63 -2.50
CA VAL A 333 -8.67 -23.82 -3.68
C VAL A 333 -7.50 -22.86 -3.84
N CYS A 334 -7.19 -22.46 -5.07
CA CYS A 334 -6.10 -21.53 -5.31
C CYS A 334 -6.56 -20.10 -4.99
N ASP A 335 -6.47 -19.72 -3.71
CA ASP A 335 -6.87 -18.40 -3.20
C ASP A 335 -5.81 -17.77 -2.28
N GLY A 336 -4.62 -18.37 -2.20
CA GLY A 336 -3.54 -17.94 -1.34
C GLY A 336 -3.71 -18.31 0.13
N ALA A 337 -4.64 -19.22 0.46
CA ALA A 337 -4.87 -19.72 1.80
C ALA A 337 -4.48 -21.18 1.97
N ASP A 338 -4.28 -21.58 3.22
CA ASP A 338 -4.24 -22.97 3.63
C ASP A 338 -5.67 -23.31 4.09
N ASN A 339 -6.51 -23.77 3.16
CA ASN A 339 -7.95 -23.94 3.40
C ASN A 339 -8.24 -25.19 4.24
N ASP A 340 -7.44 -26.24 4.07
CA ASP A 340 -7.58 -27.52 4.76
C ASP A 340 -6.79 -27.60 6.09
N ARG A 341 -5.93 -26.61 6.35
CA ARG A 341 -5.08 -26.43 7.55
C ARG A 341 -4.02 -27.51 7.70
N ASN A 342 -3.49 -28.01 6.59
CA ASN A 342 -2.43 -29.00 6.61
C ASN A 342 -1.01 -28.40 6.66
N GLY A 343 -0.90 -27.06 6.59
CA GLY A 343 0.34 -26.31 6.67
C GLY A 343 0.92 -25.87 5.32
N LEU A 344 0.27 -26.24 4.21
CA LEU A 344 0.66 -25.88 2.85
C LEU A 344 -0.40 -24.96 2.24
N ILE A 345 0.04 -23.88 1.58
CA ILE A 345 -0.86 -23.01 0.82
C ILE A 345 -0.94 -23.47 -0.63
N ASP A 346 -2.17 -23.55 -1.14
CA ASP A 346 -2.58 -23.83 -2.51
C ASP A 346 -1.89 -25.08 -3.10
N GLU A 347 -1.82 -26.16 -2.32
CA GLU A 347 -1.23 -27.41 -2.80
C GLU A 347 -2.03 -27.99 -3.98
N ASN A 348 -1.36 -28.14 -5.13
CA ASN A 348 -1.91 -28.58 -6.42
C ASN A 348 -2.75 -27.54 -7.21
N GLY A 349 -2.77 -26.26 -6.79
CA GLY A 349 -3.48 -25.18 -7.50
C GLY A 349 -2.58 -24.22 -8.29
N ILE A 350 -1.29 -24.14 -7.93
CA ILE A 350 -0.40 -23.08 -8.42
C ILE A 350 0.21 -23.48 -9.77
N ARG A 351 0.01 -22.61 -10.76
CA ARG A 351 0.63 -22.72 -12.07
C ARG A 351 1.76 -21.71 -12.21
N SER A 352 2.95 -22.17 -12.56
CA SER A 352 4.09 -21.34 -12.94
C SER A 352 4.17 -21.23 -14.46
N CYS A 353 4.03 -20.01 -14.96
CA CYS A 353 4.16 -19.64 -16.36
C CYS A 353 5.56 -19.08 -16.62
N VAL A 354 6.40 -19.83 -17.35
CA VAL A 354 7.78 -19.43 -17.63
C VAL A 354 7.82 -18.64 -18.94
N TYR A 355 8.15 -17.36 -18.85
CA TYR A 355 8.38 -16.47 -19.99
C TYR A 355 9.89 -16.16 -20.13
N PRO A 356 10.37 -15.64 -21.28
CA PRO A 356 11.79 -15.40 -21.50
C PRO A 356 12.49 -14.53 -20.44
N SER A 357 11.76 -13.57 -19.87
CA SER A 357 12.32 -12.59 -18.93
C SER A 357 11.90 -12.80 -17.47
N PHE A 358 10.86 -13.60 -17.21
CA PHE A 358 10.26 -13.69 -15.88
C PHE A 358 9.37 -14.94 -15.75
N THR A 359 9.19 -15.43 -14.52
CA THR A 359 8.23 -16.51 -14.20
C THR A 359 7.08 -15.92 -13.40
N ILE A 360 5.85 -16.09 -13.88
CA ILE A 360 4.65 -15.65 -13.18
C ILE A 360 3.97 -16.87 -12.56
N ARG A 361 3.72 -16.85 -11.25
CA ARG A 361 2.82 -17.81 -10.61
C ARG A 361 1.40 -17.25 -10.58
N THR A 362 0.44 -18.13 -10.84
CA THR A 362 -0.97 -17.76 -11.02
C THR A 362 -1.88 -18.94 -10.68
N CYS A 363 -3.14 -18.64 -10.35
CA CYS A 363 -4.23 -19.60 -10.19
C CYS A 363 -5.01 -19.83 -11.48
N LEU A 364 -4.51 -19.36 -12.63
CA LEU A 364 -5.16 -19.56 -13.92
C LEU A 364 -5.11 -21.04 -14.37
N PRO A 365 -6.18 -21.54 -15.01
CA PRO A 365 -6.22 -22.91 -15.52
C PRO A 365 -5.21 -23.15 -16.66
N THR A 366 -4.83 -22.11 -17.39
CA THR A 366 -3.85 -22.17 -18.49
C THR A 366 -2.98 -20.91 -18.48
N CYS A 367 -1.70 -21.03 -18.82
CA CYS A 367 -0.84 -19.87 -18.95
C CYS A 367 -1.19 -19.04 -20.18
N PRO A 368 -1.38 -17.71 -20.04
CA PRO A 368 -1.44 -16.78 -21.17
C PRO A 368 -0.19 -16.84 -22.03
N SER A 369 -0.29 -16.46 -23.31
CA SER A 369 0.84 -16.53 -24.26
C SER A 369 1.96 -15.52 -23.99
N GLY A 370 1.73 -14.55 -23.11
CA GLY A 370 2.70 -13.53 -22.71
C GLY A 370 2.39 -12.97 -21.33
N VAL A 371 3.28 -12.09 -20.87
CA VAL A 371 3.09 -11.31 -19.64
C VAL A 371 2.03 -10.22 -19.84
N PRO A 372 1.35 -9.75 -18.79
CA PRO A 372 0.41 -8.64 -18.93
C PRO A 372 1.15 -7.37 -19.28
N VAL A 373 0.68 -6.67 -20.31
CA VAL A 373 1.20 -5.37 -20.76
C VAL A 373 0.04 -4.44 -21.07
N LEU A 374 0.30 -3.13 -21.11
CA LEU A 374 -0.73 -2.15 -21.46
C LEU A 374 -1.35 -2.49 -22.82
N ASN A 375 -2.68 -2.39 -22.90
CA ASN A 375 -3.53 -2.77 -24.03
C ASN A 375 -3.63 -4.28 -24.31
N ASN A 376 -2.93 -5.13 -23.56
CA ASN A 376 -3.06 -6.59 -23.66
C ASN A 376 -2.71 -7.27 -22.33
N VAL A 377 -3.49 -6.97 -21.29
CA VAL A 377 -3.26 -7.54 -19.95
C VAL A 377 -3.64 -9.02 -19.83
N PHE A 378 -4.26 -9.61 -20.86
CA PHE A 378 -4.56 -11.05 -20.91
C PHE A 378 -4.32 -11.64 -22.32
N PRO A 379 -3.06 -11.90 -22.68
CA PRO A 379 -2.72 -12.43 -24.00
C PRO A 379 -3.34 -13.82 -24.23
N GLN A 380 -4.08 -13.97 -25.32
CA GLN A 380 -4.76 -15.23 -25.66
C GLN A 380 -3.76 -16.39 -25.71
N ALA A 381 -4.07 -17.50 -25.03
CA ALA A 381 -3.19 -18.67 -24.97
C ALA A 381 -3.00 -19.27 -26.37
N THR A 382 -1.76 -19.27 -26.88
CA THR A 382 -1.39 -19.87 -28.16
C THR A 382 -0.14 -20.73 -27.99
N GLY A 383 -0.29 -22.06 -27.98
CA GLY A 383 0.84 -23.01 -28.03
C GLY A 383 1.78 -23.00 -26.81
N ASN A 384 2.83 -23.82 -26.88
CA ASN A 384 3.64 -24.36 -25.76
C ASN A 384 4.38 -23.31 -24.90
N ILE A 385 3.68 -22.63 -23.99
CA ILE A 385 4.32 -22.01 -22.81
C ILE A 385 4.83 -23.14 -21.92
N GLN A 386 6.09 -23.06 -21.47
CA GLN A 386 6.59 -23.97 -20.44
C GLN A 386 5.79 -23.74 -19.17
N THR A 387 5.06 -24.77 -18.76
CA THR A 387 4.21 -24.75 -17.57
C THR A 387 4.71 -25.80 -16.60
N THR A 388 4.97 -25.36 -15.38
CA THR A 388 5.13 -26.26 -14.25
C THR A 388 3.95 -26.06 -13.32
N VAL A 389 3.30 -27.14 -12.94
CA VAL A 389 2.30 -27.13 -11.87
C VAL A 389 3.06 -27.53 -10.61
N SER A 390 3.07 -26.67 -9.61
CA SER A 390 3.71 -27.02 -8.34
C SER A 390 2.88 -28.10 -7.66
N THR A 391 3.50 -29.23 -7.35
CA THR A 391 2.91 -30.29 -6.50
C THR A 391 3.23 -30.07 -5.02
N SER A 392 4.06 -29.07 -4.71
CA SER A 392 4.42 -28.66 -3.36
C SER A 392 3.81 -27.26 -3.14
N GLY A 393 2.89 -27.12 -2.18
CA GLY A 393 2.37 -25.82 -1.78
C GLY A 393 3.49 -24.92 -1.23
N LEU A 394 3.21 -23.63 -1.03
CA LEU A 394 4.13 -22.79 -0.27
C LEU A 394 4.15 -23.27 1.18
N ASN A 395 5.32 -23.68 1.67
CA ASN A 395 5.52 -23.82 3.10
C ASN A 395 5.54 -22.43 3.71
N LEU A 396 4.54 -22.13 4.53
CA LEU A 396 4.71 -21.12 5.55
C LEU A 396 5.29 -21.84 6.76
N ILE A 397 6.57 -21.67 7.06
CA ILE A 397 7.15 -22.13 8.34
C ILE A 397 7.16 -20.95 9.30
N ALA A 398 6.50 -21.08 10.46
CA ALA A 398 6.52 -20.09 11.53
C ALA A 398 7.62 -20.55 12.45
N ASN A 399 8.81 -19.97 12.32
CA ASN A 399 9.86 -20.28 13.29
C ASN A 399 9.55 -19.52 14.59
N PRO A 400 9.46 -20.20 15.74
CA PRO A 400 9.38 -19.52 17.02
C PRO A 400 10.67 -18.72 17.23
N VAL A 401 10.56 -17.41 17.50
CA VAL A 401 11.73 -16.61 17.87
C VAL A 401 12.25 -17.11 19.22
N SER A 402 13.41 -17.76 19.21
CA SER A 402 14.17 -18.06 20.42
C SER A 402 14.90 -16.78 20.88
N GLY A 403 14.38 -16.15 21.92
CA GLY A 403 15.14 -15.14 22.68
C GLY A 403 14.46 -13.78 22.81
N SER A 404 13.57 -13.66 23.78
CA SER A 404 13.40 -12.50 24.67
C SER A 404 12.10 -12.69 25.46
N ASN A 405 12.05 -12.15 26.68
CA ASN A 405 10.91 -12.23 27.59
C ASN A 405 9.69 -11.41 27.11
N ALA A 406 9.26 -11.58 25.86
CA ALA A 406 8.02 -11.03 25.33
C ALA A 406 6.90 -12.07 25.48
N LYS A 407 5.75 -11.66 26.04
CA LYS A 407 4.56 -12.50 26.22
C LYS A 407 3.80 -12.84 24.92
N THR A 408 4.43 -12.67 23.77
CA THR A 408 3.90 -13.03 22.45
C THR A 408 5.09 -13.39 21.54
N PRO A 409 5.19 -14.62 21.02
CA PRO A 409 6.29 -15.01 20.14
C PRO A 409 6.11 -14.36 18.77
N GLY A 410 7.11 -13.60 18.32
CA GLY A 410 7.24 -13.26 16.89
C GLY A 410 7.48 -14.54 16.08
N THR A 411 6.96 -14.58 14.85
CA THR A 411 7.07 -15.71 13.93
C THR A 411 7.83 -15.29 12.69
N ASN A 412 9.05 -15.79 12.48
CA ASN A 412 9.67 -15.65 11.16
C ASN A 412 8.87 -16.53 10.19
N LEU A 413 8.17 -15.96 9.20
CA LEU A 413 7.69 -16.72 8.05
C LEU A 413 8.80 -16.77 7.01
N THR A 414 9.15 -17.99 6.61
CA THR A 414 9.96 -18.24 5.41
C THR A 414 9.02 -18.75 4.34
N PHE A 415 8.99 -18.13 3.16
CA PHE A 415 8.31 -18.64 1.97
C PHE A 415 9.23 -19.65 1.29
N SER A 416 9.34 -20.86 1.83
CA SER A 416 10.20 -21.87 1.21
C SER A 416 9.42 -22.61 0.11
N ILE A 417 9.72 -22.29 -1.15
CA ILE A 417 9.42 -23.19 -2.27
C ILE A 417 10.51 -24.27 -2.24
N GLU A 418 10.17 -25.51 -1.92
CA GLU A 418 11.06 -26.62 -2.28
C GLU A 418 11.12 -26.69 -3.80
N ASN A 419 12.25 -26.30 -4.39
CA ASN A 419 12.51 -26.50 -5.80
C ASN A 419 12.74 -28.01 -6.03
N PRO A 420 11.91 -28.74 -6.80
CA PRO A 420 12.22 -30.10 -7.17
C PRO A 420 13.32 -30.08 -8.23
N GLY A 421 14.58 -30.03 -7.77
CA GLY A 421 15.77 -30.42 -8.52
C GLY A 421 16.08 -29.61 -9.80
N SER A 422 16.93 -28.60 -9.66
CA SER A 422 17.87 -28.26 -10.75
C SER A 422 19.20 -27.80 -10.17
N ARG A 423 20.15 -28.74 -10.07
CA ARG A 423 21.57 -28.41 -10.19
C ARG A 423 21.78 -27.87 -11.60
N ALA A 424 21.68 -26.56 -11.77
CA ALA A 424 22.32 -25.87 -12.88
C ALA A 424 23.29 -24.87 -12.26
N SER A 425 24.58 -25.19 -12.38
CA SER A 425 25.68 -24.30 -12.05
C SER A 425 25.53 -22.99 -12.84
N GLN A 426 25.14 -21.89 -12.19
CA GLN A 426 25.41 -20.56 -12.72
C GLN A 426 26.71 -20.07 -12.11
N SER A 427 27.73 -20.00 -12.96
CA SER A 427 28.98 -19.32 -12.70
C SER A 427 28.71 -17.86 -12.39
N SER A 428 29.28 -17.39 -11.29
CA SER A 428 29.40 -15.98 -10.96
C SER A 428 30.13 -15.22 -12.07
N THR A 429 29.41 -14.39 -12.80
CA THR A 429 29.98 -13.20 -13.42
C THR A 429 29.18 -12.01 -12.90
N SER A 430 29.80 -11.29 -11.98
CA SER A 430 29.38 -9.98 -11.50
C SER A 430 29.34 -9.01 -12.67
N ASP A 431 28.15 -8.62 -13.10
CA ASP A 431 27.96 -7.46 -13.96
C ASP A 431 27.25 -6.38 -13.13
N SER A 432 28.06 -5.50 -12.54
CA SER A 432 27.66 -4.39 -11.68
C SER A 432 27.16 -3.22 -12.51
N SER A 433 26.02 -3.40 -13.19
CA SER A 433 25.39 -2.35 -14.01
C SER A 433 23.89 -2.18 -13.74
N PHE A 434 23.46 -2.48 -12.50
CA PHE A 434 22.14 -2.09 -11.99
C PHE A 434 22.33 -1.16 -10.78
N LEU A 435 21.57 -0.07 -10.76
CA LEU A 435 21.64 1.11 -9.87
C LEU A 435 22.44 2.30 -10.43
N GLN A 436 21.90 2.91 -11.49
CA GLN A 436 21.96 4.37 -11.64
C GLN A 436 20.53 4.91 -11.68
N TYR A 437 19.91 5.05 -10.50
CA TYR A 437 18.85 6.03 -10.35
C TYR A 437 19.50 7.41 -10.46
N ARG A 438 19.23 8.11 -11.55
CA ARG A 438 19.55 9.54 -11.64
C ARG A 438 18.71 10.25 -10.59
N THR A 439 19.37 10.66 -9.52
CA THR A 439 18.89 11.73 -8.63
C THR A 439 18.81 13.01 -9.44
N GLY A 440 17.68 13.23 -10.11
CA GLY A 440 17.27 14.56 -10.52
C GLY A 440 16.77 15.27 -9.27
N LYS A 441 17.52 16.27 -8.80
CA LYS A 441 16.97 17.30 -7.92
C LYS A 441 15.72 17.87 -8.59
N ILE A 442 14.58 17.78 -7.91
CA ILE A 442 13.52 18.77 -7.98
C ILE A 442 13.33 19.23 -6.54
#